data_AF-A3UI51-F1
#
_entry.id   AF-A3UI51-F1
#
_cell.length_a   1.000
_cell.length_b   1.000
_cell.length_c   1.000
_cell.angle_alpha   90.00
_cell.angle_beta   90.00
_cell.angle_gamma   90.00
#
_symmetry.space_group_name_H-M   'P 1'
#
loop_
_entity.id
_entity.type
_entity.pdbx_description
1 polymer ?
#
loop_
_entity_poly.entity_id
_entity_poly.type
_entity_poly.pdbx_seq_one_letter_code
_entity_poly.pdbx_strand_id
1 'polypeptide(L)'
;MKYQIAAALALVLTACATSEGYRQHMSQLVGRTQDVVLVEFGSPDRVDELSDGGEVWSYMREEQRVIPGGYRTIPNERRVTYVDSNGERHTRIERYDETVYEPDESRWVHARPVS
;
A
#
# COMPACT_ATOMS: atom_id res chain seq x y z
N MET A 1 14.49 -13.52 -17.20
CA MET A 1 13.25 -14.34 -17.06
C MET A 1 13.27 -15.30 -15.86
N LYS A 2 14.38 -15.97 -15.52
CA LYS A 2 14.46 -16.88 -14.34
C LYS A 2 14.16 -16.21 -12.98
N TYR A 3 14.61 -14.97 -12.77
CA TYR A 3 14.37 -14.23 -11.51
C TYR A 3 12.91 -13.81 -11.30
N GLN A 4 12.13 -13.67 -12.39
CA GLN A 4 10.72 -13.28 -12.31
C GLN A 4 9.85 -14.40 -11.72
N ILE A 5 10.19 -15.66 -12.01
CA ILE A 5 9.49 -16.84 -11.49
C ILE A 5 9.75 -17.01 -9.98
N ALA A 6 10.99 -16.78 -9.54
CA ALA A 6 11.35 -16.83 -8.13
C ALA A 6 10.64 -15.74 -7.31
N ALA A 7 10.52 -14.52 -7.84
CA ALA A 7 9.78 -13.43 -7.20
C ALA A 7 8.28 -13.74 -7.07
N ALA A 8 7.67 -14.33 -8.10
CA ALA A 8 6.25 -14.73 -8.05
C ALA A 8 6.00 -15.82 -7.00
N LEU A 9 6.88 -16.82 -6.88
CA LEU A 9 6.78 -17.87 -5.87
C LEU A 9 6.91 -17.31 -4.43
N ALA A 10 7.81 -16.34 -4.21
CA ALA A 10 7.97 -15.71 -2.90
C ALA A 10 6.72 -14.92 -2.48
N LEU A 11 6.02 -14.28 -3.43
CA LEU A 11 4.77 -13.56 -3.15
C LEU A 11 3.62 -14.51 -2.79
N VAL A 12 3.54 -15.68 -3.43
CA VAL A 12 2.52 -16.69 -3.10
C VAL A 12 2.74 -17.27 -1.70
N LEU A 13 3.99 -17.54 -1.32
CA LEU A 13 4.32 -18.10 -0.01
C LEU A 13 4.06 -17.12 1.14
N THR A 14 4.32 -15.82 0.94
CA THR A 14 4.05 -14.80 1.97
C THR A 14 2.55 -14.54 2.14
N ALA A 15 1.76 -14.62 1.07
CA ALA A 15 0.29 -14.54 1.16
C ALA A 15 -0.31 -15.70 1.96
N CYS A 16 0.17 -16.94 1.73
CA CYS A 16 -0.28 -18.11 2.49
C CYS A 16 0.10 -18.03 3.96
N ALA A 17 1.32 -17.60 4.29
CA ALA A 17 1.76 -17.44 5.68
C ALA A 17 0.88 -16.43 6.45
N THR A 18 0.40 -15.39 5.77
CA THR A 18 -0.46 -14.37 6.38
C THR A 18 -1.88 -14.90 6.65
N SER A 19 -2.47 -15.64 5.71
CA SER A 19 -3.81 -16.24 5.88
C SER A 19 -3.81 -17.33 6.96
N GLU A 20 -2.79 -18.19 6.95
CA GLU A 20 -2.66 -19.25 7.94
C GLU A 20 -2.39 -18.69 9.35
N GLY A 21 -1.55 -17.67 9.47
CA GLY A 21 -1.32 -16.97 10.73
C GLY A 21 -2.61 -16.35 11.29
N TYR A 22 -3.43 -15.71 10.44
CA TYR A 22 -4.73 -15.18 10.85
C TYR A 22 -5.68 -16.29 11.33
N ARG A 23 -5.78 -17.41 10.60
CA ARG A 23 -6.61 -18.55 11.02
C ARG A 23 -6.14 -19.14 12.34
N GLN A 24 -4.83 -19.30 12.52
CA GLN A 24 -4.24 -19.81 13.76
C GLN A 24 -4.45 -18.86 14.94
N HIS A 25 -4.44 -17.55 14.71
CA HIS A 25 -4.75 -16.55 15.73
C HIS A 25 -6.23 -16.61 16.13
N MET A 26 -7.13 -16.63 15.15
CA MET A 26 -8.57 -16.71 15.40
C MET A 26 -8.99 -18.01 16.08
N SER A 27 -8.34 -19.14 15.77
CA SER A 27 -8.65 -20.42 16.41
C SER A 27 -8.32 -20.44 17.90
N GLN A 28 -7.39 -19.61 18.37
CA GLN A 28 -7.06 -19.48 19.80
C GLN A 28 -8.13 -18.74 20.60
N LEU A 29 -9.01 -18.01 19.92
CA LEU A 29 -10.12 -17.28 20.51
C LEU A 29 -11.37 -18.15 20.67
N VAL A 30 -11.42 -19.31 20.02
CA VAL A 30 -12.56 -20.24 20.14
C VAL A 30 -12.68 -20.72 21.59
N GLY A 31 -13.86 -20.51 22.19
CA GLY A 31 -14.13 -20.86 23.58
C GLY A 31 -13.60 -19.86 24.61
N ARG A 32 -13.00 -18.74 24.20
CA ARG A 32 -12.65 -17.63 25.09
C ARG A 32 -13.90 -16.82 25.43
N THR A 33 -13.82 -16.08 26.54
CA THR A 33 -14.89 -15.16 26.94
C THR A 33 -14.88 -13.91 26.06
N GLN A 34 -16.05 -13.29 25.97
CA GLN A 34 -16.28 -12.03 25.25
C GLN A 34 -15.29 -10.92 25.65
N ASP A 35 -14.93 -10.83 26.94
CA ASP A 35 -13.98 -9.84 27.45
C ASP A 35 -12.61 -9.93 26.78
N VAL A 36 -12.13 -11.14 26.44
CA VAL A 36 -10.85 -11.32 25.76
C VAL A 36 -10.90 -10.67 24.38
N VAL A 37 -12.00 -10.88 23.65
CA VAL A 37 -12.19 -10.32 22.31
C VAL A 37 -12.30 -8.80 22.38
N LEU A 38 -13.01 -8.25 23.37
CA LEU A 38 -13.10 -6.79 23.59
C LEU A 38 -11.75 -6.15 23.94
N VAL A 39 -10.94 -6.81 24.77
CA VAL A 39 -9.62 -6.31 25.13
C VAL A 39 -8.68 -6.32 23.93
N GLU A 40 -8.78 -7.34 23.08
CA GLU A 40 -7.87 -7.52 21.95
C GLU A 40 -8.24 -6.71 20.71
N PHE A 41 -9.53 -6.65 20.38
CA PHE A 41 -10.04 -6.00 19.16
C PHE A 41 -10.79 -4.70 19.42
N GLY A 42 -11.10 -4.37 20.67
CA GLY A 42 -11.91 -3.21 21.03
C GLY A 42 -13.40 -3.43 20.79
N SER A 43 -14.14 -2.32 20.74
CA SER A 43 -15.57 -2.34 20.45
C SER A 43 -15.83 -2.79 19.00
N PRO A 44 -16.79 -3.69 18.76
CA PRO A 44 -17.14 -4.12 17.41
C PRO A 44 -17.83 -3.01 16.62
N ASP A 45 -17.70 -3.06 15.29
CA ASP A 45 -18.41 -2.13 14.39
C ASP A 45 -19.91 -2.43 14.33
N ARG A 46 -20.27 -3.72 14.49
CA ARG A 46 -21.65 -4.19 14.55
C ARG A 46 -21.78 -5.41 15.45
N VAL A 47 -22.87 -5.45 16.20
CA VAL A 47 -23.34 -6.61 16.95
C VAL A 47 -24.72 -6.97 16.42
N ASP A 48 -24.87 -8.21 15.96
CA ASP A 48 -26.14 -8.76 15.50
C ASP A 48 -26.60 -9.85 16.48
N GLU A 49 -27.78 -9.70 17.07
CA GLU A 49 -28.36 -10.68 17.98
C GLU A 49 -29.06 -11.80 17.19
N LEU A 50 -28.79 -13.04 17.57
CA LEU A 50 -29.38 -14.24 17.01
C LEU A 50 -30.66 -14.60 17.76
N SER A 51 -31.54 -15.38 17.12
CA SER A 51 -32.84 -15.77 17.69
C SER A 51 -32.74 -16.61 18.97
N ASP A 52 -31.58 -17.20 19.24
CA ASP A 52 -31.27 -17.98 20.45
C ASP A 52 -30.62 -17.14 21.56
N GLY A 53 -30.51 -15.81 21.37
CA GLY A 53 -29.84 -14.89 22.28
C GLY A 53 -28.32 -14.89 22.16
N GLY A 54 -27.75 -15.61 21.19
CA GLY A 54 -26.35 -15.47 20.82
C GLY A 54 -26.07 -14.15 20.11
N GLU A 55 -24.81 -13.72 20.05
CA GLU A 55 -24.41 -12.50 19.35
C GLU A 55 -23.33 -12.80 18.29
N VAL A 56 -23.42 -12.10 17.15
CA VAL A 56 -22.40 -12.10 16.10
C VAL A 56 -21.75 -10.72 16.03
N TRP A 57 -20.44 -10.69 16.19
CA TRP A 57 -19.67 -9.46 16.24
C TRP A 57 -18.86 -9.27 14.97
N SER A 58 -19.02 -8.12 14.33
CA SER A 58 -18.32 -7.76 13.11
C SER A 58 -17.25 -6.72 13.38
N TYR A 59 -16.05 -6.98 12.86
CA TYR A 59 -14.90 -6.09 12.92
C TYR A 59 -14.38 -5.79 11.52
N MET A 60 -14.17 -4.51 11.21
CA MET A 60 -13.61 -4.02 9.97
C MET A 60 -12.18 -3.56 10.23
N ARG A 61 -11.23 -4.17 9.52
CA ARG A 61 -9.82 -3.77 9.55
C ARG A 61 -9.46 -3.07 8.25
N GLU A 62 -9.18 -1.78 8.35
CA GLU A 62 -8.63 -0.99 7.25
C GLU A 62 -7.11 -0.87 7.41
N GLU A 63 -6.38 -1.06 6.33
CA GLU A 63 -4.93 -0.82 6.30
C GLU A 63 -4.65 0.38 5.40
N GLN A 64 -4.06 1.43 5.99
CA GLN A 64 -3.55 2.55 5.20
C GLN A 64 -2.16 2.18 4.68
N ARG A 65 -2.02 2.10 3.36
CA ARG A 65 -0.69 2.00 2.75
C ARG A 65 -0.17 3.40 2.46
N VAL A 66 0.99 3.70 3.03
CA VAL A 66 1.74 4.94 2.77
C VAL A 66 2.92 4.61 1.87
N ILE A 67 3.01 5.31 0.75
CA ILE A 67 4.20 5.36 -0.10
C ILE A 67 4.92 6.64 0.31
N PRO A 68 6.09 6.54 0.97
CA PRO A 68 6.83 7.73 1.36
C PRO A 68 7.24 8.50 0.11
N GLY A 69 6.99 9.80 0.12
CA GLY A 69 7.44 10.73 -0.90
C GLY A 69 8.93 11.01 -0.77
N GLY A 70 9.40 11.99 -1.53
CA GLY A 70 10.81 12.36 -1.51
C GLY A 70 11.19 13.31 -2.64
N TYR A 71 12.49 13.50 -2.79
CA TYR A 71 13.04 14.26 -3.90
C TYR A 71 13.42 13.32 -5.03
N ARG A 72 13.02 13.65 -6.25
CA ARG A 72 13.53 13.00 -7.46
C ARG A 72 14.14 14.01 -8.41
N THR A 73 15.19 13.58 -9.10
CA THR A 73 15.85 14.35 -10.15
C THR A 73 15.30 13.94 -11.50
N ILE A 74 14.76 14.91 -12.25
CA ILE A 74 14.22 14.72 -13.59
C ILE A 74 15.21 15.36 -14.58
N PRO A 75 15.81 14.59 -15.50
CA PRO A 75 16.64 15.16 -16.54
C PRO A 75 15.74 15.83 -17.59
N ASN A 76 15.97 17.11 -17.83
CA ASN A 76 15.24 17.91 -18.80
C ASN A 76 16.16 18.40 -19.93
N GLU A 77 15.57 18.61 -21.10
CA GLU A 77 16.26 19.16 -22.27
C GLU A 77 15.47 20.36 -22.81
N ARG A 78 16.12 21.51 -22.97
CA ARG A 78 15.54 22.69 -23.63
C ARG A 78 16.35 23.05 -24.86
N ARG A 79 15.66 23.30 -25.97
CA ARG A 79 16.24 23.84 -27.20
C ARG A 79 16.18 25.37 -27.16
N VAL A 80 17.33 26.02 -27.23
CA VAL A 80 17.45 27.48 -27.30
C VAL A 80 17.94 27.87 -28.68
N THR A 81 17.14 28.65 -29.39
CA THR A 81 17.52 29.23 -30.68
C THR A 81 17.89 30.70 -30.46
N TYR A 82 19.08 31.10 -30.90
CA TYR A 82 19.55 32.48 -30.81
C TYR A 82 20.13 32.94 -32.15
N VAL A 83 20.16 34.25 -32.36
CA VAL A 83 20.78 34.89 -33.52
C VAL A 83 22.08 35.51 -33.05
N ASP A 84 23.18 35.23 -33.74
CA ASP A 84 24.48 35.81 -33.39
C ASP A 84 24.65 37.24 -33.93
N SER A 85 25.80 37.85 -33.65
CA SER A 85 26.12 39.21 -34.11
C SER A 85 26.18 39.35 -35.64
N ASN A 86 26.29 38.25 -36.37
CA ASN A 86 26.38 38.20 -37.82
C ASN A 86 25.00 37.95 -38.46
N GLY A 87 23.95 37.76 -37.66
CA GLY A 87 22.60 37.47 -38.13
C GLY A 87 22.34 35.98 -38.39
N GLU A 88 23.28 35.10 -38.06
CA GLU A 88 23.11 33.65 -38.26
C GLU A 88 22.32 33.03 -37.11
N ARG A 89 21.41 32.10 -37.44
CA ARG A 89 20.56 31.41 -36.48
C ARG A 89 21.25 30.14 -35.98
N HIS A 90 21.54 30.11 -34.69
CA HIS A 90 22.11 28.95 -34.00
C HIS A 90 21.08 28.29 -33.10
N THR A 91 21.22 26.97 -32.93
CA THR A 91 20.40 26.20 -31.99
C THR A 91 21.31 25.45 -31.04
N ARG A 92 21.16 25.72 -29.74
CA ARG A 92 21.83 24.98 -28.66
C ARG A 92 20.83 24.10 -27.94
N ILE A 93 21.25 22.87 -27.64
CA ILE A 93 20.53 21.97 -26.76
C ILE A 93 21.12 22.13 -25.35
N GLU A 94 20.31 22.55 -24.40
CA GLU A 94 20.67 22.69 -23.00
C GLU A 94 20.06 21.53 -22.21
N ARG A 95 20.89 20.81 -21.44
CA ARG A 95 20.46 19.74 -20.54
C ARG A 95 20.64 20.19 -19.12
N TYR A 96 19.63 20.00 -18.29
CA TYR A 96 19.66 20.38 -16.89
C TYR A 96 18.83 19.41 -16.05
N ASP A 97 19.21 19.30 -14.79
CA ASP A 97 18.55 18.46 -13.82
C ASP A 97 17.60 19.31 -12.96
N GLU A 98 16.34 18.92 -12.92
CA GLU A 98 15.34 19.55 -12.05
C GLU A 98 15.06 18.63 -10.86
N THR A 99 15.26 19.14 -9.64
CA THR A 99 14.90 18.41 -8.42
C THR A 99 13.48 18.77 -8.03
N VAL A 100 12.58 17.79 -8.09
CA VAL A 100 11.16 17.97 -7.78
C VAL A 100 10.83 17.22 -6.50
N TYR A 101 10.10 17.88 -5.61
CA TYR A 101 9.51 17.23 -4.43
C TYR A 101 8.23 16.51 -4.84
N GLU A 102 8.17 15.21 -4.52
CA GLU A 102 7.00 14.37 -4.70
C GLU A 102 6.42 14.09 -3.30
N PRO A 103 5.17 14.52 -3.02
CA PRO A 103 4.56 14.37 -1.70
C PRO A 103 4.26 12.90 -1.40
N ASP A 104 4.08 12.61 -0.11
CA ASP A 104 3.65 11.29 0.33
C ASP A 104 2.29 10.92 -0.28
N GLU A 105 2.19 9.70 -0.81
CA GLU A 105 0.93 9.16 -1.30
C GLU A 105 0.37 8.18 -0.27
N SER A 106 -0.88 8.34 0.12
CA SER A 106 -1.58 7.37 0.95
C SER A 106 -2.84 6.87 0.27
N ARG A 107 -3.09 5.57 0.39
CA ARG A 107 -4.33 4.94 -0.06
C ARG A 107 -4.86 3.99 0.98
N TRP A 108 -6.18 4.04 1.20
CA TRP A 108 -6.89 3.05 1.97
C TRP A 108 -6.97 1.76 1.16
N VAL A 109 -6.56 0.66 1.76
CA VAL A 109 -6.68 -0.67 1.16
C VAL A 109 -7.59 -1.49 2.06
N HIS A 110 -8.72 -1.93 1.52
CA HIS A 110 -9.53 -2.91 2.20
C HIS A 110 -8.73 -4.21 2.29
N ALA A 111 -8.53 -4.73 3.50
CA ALA A 111 -7.98 -6.06 3.68
C ALA A 111 -8.95 -7.05 3.04
N ARG A 112 -8.63 -7.57 1.85
CA ARG A 112 -9.44 -8.63 1.26
C ARG A 112 -9.24 -9.88 2.11
N PRO A 113 -10.31 -10.52 2.62
CA PRO A 113 -10.17 -11.86 3.16
C PRO A 113 -9.64 -12.75 2.04
N VAL A 114 -8.48 -13.36 2.25
CA VAL A 114 -7.92 -14.34 1.32
C VAL A 114 -8.79 -15.59 1.45
N SER A 115 -9.62 -15.85 0.44
CA SER A 115 -10.45 -17.05 0.29
C SER A 115 -9.59 -18.30 0.17
#